data_AF-A0A3B0PEF0-F1
#
_entry.id   AF-A0A3B0PEF0-F1
#
_cell.length_a   1.000
_cell.length_b   1.000
_cell.length_c   1.000
_cell.angle_alpha   90.00
_cell.angle_beta   90.00
_cell.angle_gamma   90.00
#
_symmetry.space_group_name_H-M   'P 1'
#
loop_
_entity.id
_entity.type
_entity.pdbx_description
1 polymer ?
#
loop_
_entity_poly.entity_id
_entity_poly.type
_entity_poly.pdbx_seq_one_letter_code
_entity_poly.pdbx_strand_id
1 'polypeptide(L)'
;MIVAASEGAVKYMGGYQVVYHIVNDAINNLNITVPVALHLDHGTYEGVFKALEAGFSSVMFDGSHLPFAENYEKSIKVIEAAKKYNASVELEVGTIGGEEDGVVGNGELANPQECKKMKDLGCDMLAAGIGNIHGIYPPTW
;
A
#
# COMPACT_ATOMS: atom_id res chain seq x y z
N MET A 1 13.49 5.14 6.57
CA MET A 1 13.41 4.82 5.12
C MET A 1 12.28 3.83 4.92
N ILE A 2 11.52 3.95 3.83
CA ILE A 2 10.50 2.97 3.45
C ILE A 2 11.05 2.23 2.23
N VAL A 3 11.13 0.91 2.31
CA VAL A 3 11.38 0.04 1.16
C VAL A 3 10.02 -0.52 0.76
N ALA A 4 9.50 -0.06 -0.37
CA ALA A 4 8.22 -0.50 -0.88
C ALA A 4 8.40 -1.64 -1.89
N ALA A 5 7.48 -2.59 -1.88
CA ALA A 5 7.39 -3.63 -2.89
C ALA A 5 5.93 -3.82 -3.30
N SER A 6 5.65 -3.62 -4.59
CA SER A 6 4.36 -3.95 -5.18
C SER A 6 4.16 -5.46 -5.28
N GLU A 7 2.92 -5.92 -5.51
CA GLU A 7 2.68 -7.35 -5.74
C GLU A 7 3.38 -7.88 -7.02
N GLY A 8 3.57 -7.03 -8.03
CA GLY A 8 4.37 -7.35 -9.21
C GLY A 8 5.83 -7.64 -8.84
N ALA A 9 6.44 -6.77 -8.04
CA ALA A 9 7.80 -6.93 -7.55
C ALA A 9 7.94 -8.16 -6.64
N VAL A 10 6.97 -8.38 -5.74
CA VAL A 10 6.91 -9.58 -4.87
C VAL A 10 6.88 -10.85 -5.70
N LYS A 11 6.02 -10.91 -6.72
CA LYS A 11 5.93 -12.06 -7.63
C LYS A 11 7.24 -12.28 -8.38
N TYR A 12 7.85 -11.21 -8.90
CA TYR A 12 9.12 -11.27 -9.62
C TYR A 12 10.26 -11.82 -8.75
N MET A 13 10.30 -11.41 -7.48
CA MET A 13 11.32 -11.83 -6.52
C MET A 13 11.06 -13.22 -5.89
N GLY A 14 9.96 -13.88 -6.21
CA GLY A 14 9.65 -15.24 -5.73
C GLY A 14 8.78 -15.33 -4.47
N GLY A 15 8.13 -14.22 -4.06
CA GLY A 15 7.10 -14.20 -3.02
C GLY A 15 7.46 -13.36 -1.79
N TYR A 16 6.44 -13.09 -0.96
CA TYR A 16 6.52 -12.17 0.18
C TYR A 16 7.66 -12.51 1.16
N GLN A 17 7.80 -13.79 1.51
CA GLN A 17 8.84 -14.25 2.44
C GLN A 17 10.26 -13.99 1.89
N VAL A 18 10.45 -14.14 0.58
CA VAL A 18 11.74 -13.89 -0.07
C VAL A 18 12.09 -12.41 0.00
N VAL A 19 11.13 -11.52 -0.28
CA VAL A 19 11.32 -10.07 -0.16
C VAL A 19 11.67 -9.66 1.28
N TYR A 20 10.96 -10.20 2.27
CA TYR A 20 11.25 -9.96 3.67
C TYR A 20 12.69 -10.33 4.03
N HIS A 21 13.17 -11.51 3.61
CA HIS A 21 14.53 -11.93 3.88
C HIS A 21 15.58 -11.09 3.15
N ILE A 22 15.37 -10.76 1.88
CA ILE A 22 16.27 -9.89 1.12
C ILE A 22 16.48 -8.56 1.86
N VAL A 23 15.40 -7.94 2.33
CA VAL A 23 15.47 -6.64 3.01
C VAL A 23 16.14 -6.76 4.39
N ASN A 24 15.76 -7.74 5.20
CA ASN A 24 16.36 -7.91 6.53
C ASN A 24 17.83 -8.31 6.47
N ASP A 25 18.21 -9.19 5.53
CA ASP A 25 19.60 -9.57 5.33
C ASP A 25 20.42 -8.39 4.81
N ALA A 26 19.86 -7.55 3.94
CA ALA A 26 20.52 -6.32 3.51
C ALA A 26 20.73 -5.33 4.66
N ILE A 27 19.71 -5.13 5.53
CA ILE A 27 19.82 -4.29 6.74
C ILE A 27 20.98 -4.77 7.62
N ASN A 28 21.04 -6.08 7.88
CA ASN A 28 22.08 -6.68 8.72
C ASN A 28 23.47 -6.58 8.08
N ASN A 29 23.62 -7.04 6.83
CA ASN A 29 24.92 -7.15 6.17
C ASN A 29 25.54 -5.79 5.84
N LEU A 30 24.72 -4.78 5.58
CA LEU A 30 25.19 -3.41 5.33
C LEU A 30 25.32 -2.59 6.63
N ASN A 31 25.03 -3.17 7.80
CA ASN A 31 25.03 -2.49 9.09
C ASN A 31 24.15 -1.22 9.09
N ILE A 32 22.96 -1.30 8.51
CA ILE A 32 22.01 -0.18 8.48
C ILE A 32 21.51 0.08 9.89
N THR A 33 21.74 1.30 10.39
CA THR A 33 21.38 1.71 11.77
C THR A 33 20.18 2.65 11.83
N VAL A 34 19.72 3.16 10.70
CA VAL A 34 18.51 3.99 10.61
C VAL A 34 17.26 3.12 10.55
N PRO A 35 16.09 3.58 11.05
CA PRO A 35 14.85 2.81 10.95
C PRO A 35 14.43 2.54 9.50
N VAL A 36 14.07 1.29 9.21
CA VAL A 36 13.57 0.82 7.92
C VAL A 36 12.20 0.17 8.09
N ALA A 37 11.23 0.60 7.29
CA ALA A 37 9.95 -0.09 7.14
C ALA A 37 9.94 -0.84 5.81
N LEU A 38 9.43 -2.07 5.82
CA LEU A 38 9.11 -2.82 4.61
C LEU A 38 7.62 -2.69 4.36
N HIS A 39 7.27 -2.04 3.24
CA HIS A 39 5.92 -1.64 2.89
C HIS A 39 5.40 -2.44 1.69
N LEU A 40 4.21 -3.01 1.80
CA LEU A 40 3.49 -3.57 0.64
C LEU A 40 2.82 -2.41 -0.09
N ASP A 41 3.20 -2.20 -1.34
CA ASP A 41 2.67 -1.14 -2.20
C ASP A 41 1.46 -1.63 -3.00
N HIS A 42 0.42 -0.80 -3.13
CA HIS A 42 -0.82 -1.10 -3.86
C HIS A 42 -1.37 -2.53 -3.65
N GLY A 43 -1.41 -2.99 -2.40
CA GLY A 43 -1.75 -4.37 -2.08
C GLY A 43 -3.21 -4.71 -2.31
N THR A 44 -3.48 -5.87 -2.94
CA THR A 44 -4.82 -6.46 -2.93
C THR A 44 -5.25 -6.84 -1.51
N TYR A 45 -6.56 -7.01 -1.30
CA TYR A 45 -7.09 -7.42 0.00
C TYR A 45 -6.41 -8.69 0.53
N GLU A 46 -6.26 -9.72 -0.30
CA GLU A 46 -5.56 -10.96 0.05
C GLU A 46 -4.04 -10.77 0.19
N GLY A 47 -3.44 -9.93 -0.65
CA GLY A 47 -2.01 -9.62 -0.63
C GLY A 47 -1.57 -9.01 0.71
N VAL A 48 -2.38 -8.12 1.26
CA VAL A 48 -2.14 -7.50 2.57
C VAL A 48 -1.95 -8.54 3.68
N PHE A 49 -2.85 -9.54 3.79
CA PHE A 49 -2.72 -10.57 4.83
C PHE A 49 -1.46 -11.41 4.64
N LYS A 50 -1.10 -11.73 3.40
CA LYS A 50 0.13 -12.49 3.10
C LYS A 50 1.39 -11.70 3.43
N ALA A 51 1.41 -10.39 3.16
CA ALA A 51 2.52 -9.52 3.52
C ALA A 51 2.68 -9.40 5.04
N LEU A 52 1.57 -9.20 5.76
CA LEU A 52 1.58 -9.19 7.23
C LEU A 52 2.11 -10.51 7.80
N GLU A 53 1.62 -11.65 7.30
CA GLU A 53 2.12 -12.98 7.70
C GLU A 53 3.61 -13.18 7.41
N ALA A 54 4.12 -12.62 6.31
CA ALA A 54 5.54 -12.69 5.96
C ALA A 54 6.45 -11.78 6.81
N GLY A 55 5.87 -10.85 7.58
CA GLY A 55 6.61 -9.95 8.46
C GLY A 55 6.81 -8.53 7.91
N PHE A 56 6.02 -8.11 6.91
CA PHE A 56 6.02 -6.71 6.48
C PHE A 56 5.58 -5.81 7.65
N SER A 57 6.31 -4.73 7.88
CA SER A 57 6.04 -3.79 8.98
C SER A 57 5.09 -2.66 8.58
N SER A 58 4.73 -2.57 7.30
CA SER A 58 3.72 -1.67 6.79
C SER A 58 3.03 -2.27 5.57
N VAL A 59 1.75 -1.96 5.37
CA VAL A 59 0.95 -2.42 4.23
C VAL A 59 0.02 -1.34 3.73
N MET A 60 -0.10 -1.22 2.41
CA MET A 60 -1.17 -0.49 1.76
C MET A 60 -2.24 -1.47 1.28
N PHE A 61 -3.51 -1.18 1.62
CA PHE A 61 -4.64 -1.79 0.92
C PHE A 61 -5.18 -0.78 -0.10
N ASP A 62 -5.00 -1.11 -1.37
CA ASP A 62 -5.57 -0.31 -2.46
C ASP A 62 -6.95 -0.86 -2.85
N GLY A 63 -7.97 -0.30 -2.20
CA GLY A 63 -9.38 -0.51 -2.52
C GLY A 63 -9.99 0.58 -3.40
N SER A 64 -9.17 1.47 -4.01
CA SER A 64 -9.64 2.66 -4.73
C SER A 64 -10.60 2.36 -5.89
N HIS A 65 -10.40 1.22 -6.56
CA HIS A 65 -11.23 0.74 -7.66
C HIS A 65 -12.57 0.13 -7.22
N LEU A 66 -12.76 -0.10 -5.92
CA LEU A 66 -14.00 -0.63 -5.36
C LEU A 66 -14.98 0.52 -5.06
N PRO A 67 -16.29 0.26 -5.06
CA PRO A 67 -17.24 1.21 -4.48
C PRO A 67 -16.82 1.60 -3.06
N PHE A 68 -16.88 2.89 -2.71
CA PHE A 68 -16.38 3.39 -1.42
C PHE A 68 -16.86 2.59 -0.21
N ALA A 69 -18.13 2.16 -0.20
CA ALA A 69 -18.68 1.34 0.88
C ALA A 69 -17.96 -0.01 1.04
N GLU A 70 -17.57 -0.65 -0.05
CA GLU A 70 -16.82 -1.90 -0.01
C GLU A 70 -15.35 -1.67 0.39
N ASN A 71 -14.71 -0.63 -0.17
CA ASN A 71 -13.36 -0.22 0.24
C ASN A 71 -13.31 0.04 1.75
N TYR A 72 -14.29 0.78 2.28
CA TYR A 72 -14.41 1.10 3.71
C TYR A 72 -14.57 -0.16 4.58
N GLU A 73 -15.44 -1.09 4.21
CA GLU A 73 -15.66 -2.34 4.97
C GLU A 73 -14.43 -3.26 4.95
N LYS A 74 -13.73 -3.36 3.82
CA LYS A 74 -12.48 -4.13 3.73
C LYS A 74 -11.35 -3.48 4.54
N SER A 75 -11.28 -2.15 4.51
CA SER A 75 -10.29 -1.36 5.25
C SER A 75 -10.36 -1.59 6.76
N ILE A 76 -11.57 -1.73 7.33
CA ILE A 76 -11.76 -2.07 8.75
C ILE A 76 -11.04 -3.38 9.08
N LYS A 77 -11.23 -4.41 8.27
CA LYS A 77 -10.63 -5.74 8.48
C LYS A 77 -9.11 -5.72 8.34
N VAL A 78 -8.60 -4.93 7.38
CA VAL A 78 -7.15 -4.71 7.20
C VAL A 78 -6.55 -4.06 8.45
N ILE A 79 -7.16 -2.99 8.96
CA ILE A 79 -6.71 -2.28 10.16
C ILE A 79 -6.71 -3.23 11.37
N GLU A 80 -7.76 -4.02 11.55
CA GLU A 80 -7.84 -5.00 12.65
C GLU A 80 -6.77 -6.09 12.56
N ALA A 81 -6.44 -6.54 11.35
CA ALA A 81 -5.39 -7.53 11.14
C ALA A 81 -4.01 -6.94 11.42
N ALA A 82 -3.69 -5.78 10.85
CA ALA A 82 -2.37 -5.14 10.97
C ALA A 82 -1.97 -4.85 12.43
N LYS A 83 -2.95 -4.52 13.29
CA LYS A 83 -2.73 -4.36 14.75
C LYS A 83 -2.08 -5.57 15.40
N LYS A 84 -2.41 -6.79 14.95
CA LYS A 84 -1.84 -8.04 15.49
C LYS A 84 -0.36 -8.21 15.17
N TYR A 85 0.10 -7.57 14.09
CA TYR A 85 1.48 -7.62 13.60
C TYR A 85 2.28 -6.37 13.98
N ASN A 86 1.66 -5.41 14.70
CA ASN A 86 2.24 -4.09 14.97
C ASN A 86 2.73 -3.41 13.67
N ALA A 87 1.94 -3.53 12.60
CA ALA A 87 2.22 -2.98 11.29
C ALA A 87 1.35 -1.75 11.01
N SER A 88 1.91 -0.77 10.29
CA SER A 88 1.18 0.43 9.87
C SER A 88 0.34 0.18 8.62
N VAL A 89 -0.82 0.83 8.53
CA VAL A 89 -1.76 0.71 7.41
C VAL A 89 -1.87 2.01 6.63
N GLU A 90 -1.71 1.90 5.32
CA GLU A 90 -2.07 2.89 4.33
C GLU A 90 -3.34 2.46 3.57
N LEU A 91 -4.22 3.42 3.30
CA LEU A 91 -5.45 3.22 2.52
C LEU A 91 -5.57 4.28 1.43
N GLU A 92 -6.31 3.99 0.37
CA GLU A 92 -6.52 4.94 -0.74
C GLU A 92 -8.00 5.37 -0.89
N VAL A 93 -8.20 6.65 -1.22
CA VAL A 93 -9.47 7.25 -1.65
C VAL A 93 -9.24 8.09 -2.91
N GLY A 94 -10.16 8.01 -3.88
CA GLY A 94 -9.87 8.44 -5.25
C GLY A 94 -8.96 7.41 -5.94
N THR A 95 -8.50 7.70 -7.16
CA THR A 95 -7.53 6.84 -7.85
C THR A 95 -6.34 7.67 -8.31
N ILE A 96 -5.13 7.14 -8.20
CA ILE A 96 -3.95 7.71 -8.85
C ILE A 96 -4.02 7.42 -10.35
N GLY A 97 -3.75 8.42 -11.20
CA GLY A 97 -3.79 8.24 -12.65
C GLY A 97 -2.62 7.39 -13.18
N GLY A 98 -2.73 6.88 -14.40
CA GLY A 98 -1.63 6.19 -15.09
C GLY A 98 -1.64 4.67 -14.91
N GLU A 99 -0.54 4.03 -15.29
CA GLU A 99 -0.40 2.57 -15.25
C GLU A 99 0.66 2.16 -14.22
N GLU A 100 0.29 1.27 -13.31
CA GLU A 100 1.20 0.62 -12.37
C GLU A 100 0.94 -0.89 -12.35
N ASP A 101 1.98 -1.70 -12.59
CA ASP A 101 1.89 -3.16 -12.64
C ASP A 101 0.76 -3.72 -13.54
N GLY A 102 0.39 -2.98 -14.59
CA GLY A 102 -0.69 -3.32 -15.52
C GLY A 102 -2.10 -2.91 -15.05
N VAL A 103 -2.22 -2.20 -13.93
CA VAL A 103 -3.45 -1.58 -13.43
C VAL A 103 -3.50 -0.14 -13.89
N VAL A 104 -4.59 0.25 -14.57
CA VAL A 104 -4.77 1.61 -15.08
C VAL A 104 -5.75 2.37 -14.20
N GLY A 105 -5.27 3.46 -13.59
CA GLY A 105 -6.09 4.40 -12.86
C GLY A 105 -6.46 5.62 -13.70
N ASN A 106 -7.68 6.11 -13.55
CA ASN A 106 -8.21 7.25 -14.32
C ASN A 106 -7.87 8.60 -13.69
N GLY A 107 -7.26 8.64 -12.50
CA GLY A 107 -6.90 9.89 -11.81
C GLY A 107 -8.10 10.57 -11.16
N GLU A 108 -8.99 9.79 -10.53
CA GLU A 108 -10.19 10.32 -9.89
C GLU A 108 -9.83 11.12 -8.64
N LEU A 109 -10.35 12.36 -8.58
CA LEU A 109 -10.16 13.20 -7.41
C LEU A 109 -10.88 12.60 -6.21
N ALA A 110 -10.14 12.42 -5.12
CA ALA A 110 -10.63 11.94 -3.86
C ALA A 110 -11.69 12.89 -3.29
N ASN A 111 -12.83 12.35 -2.86
CA ASN A 111 -13.83 13.11 -2.16
C ASN A 111 -13.34 13.42 -0.73
N PRO A 112 -13.19 14.70 -0.31
CA PRO A 112 -12.68 15.03 1.02
C PRO A 112 -13.51 14.45 2.17
N GLN A 113 -14.82 14.24 1.98
CA GLN A 113 -15.67 13.62 3.00
C GLN A 113 -15.41 12.12 3.13
N GLU A 114 -15.10 11.45 2.03
CA GLU A 114 -14.69 10.04 2.02
C GLU A 114 -13.31 9.87 2.64
N CYS A 115 -12.36 10.76 2.30
CA CYS A 115 -11.05 10.81 2.95
C CYS A 115 -11.17 10.96 4.47
N LYS A 116 -12.04 11.87 4.94
CA LYS A 116 -12.28 12.05 6.38
C LYS A 116 -12.82 10.77 7.02
N LYS A 117 -13.82 10.12 6.41
CA LYS A 117 -14.37 8.86 6.90
C LYS A 117 -13.31 7.76 6.98
N MET A 118 -12.51 7.61 5.92
CA MET A 118 -11.44 6.61 5.85
C MET A 118 -10.39 6.85 6.93
N LYS A 119 -9.94 8.10 7.08
CA LYS A 119 -9.00 8.49 8.15
C LYS A 119 -9.59 8.25 9.55
N ASP A 120 -10.89 8.47 9.74
CA ASP A 120 -11.54 8.28 11.05
C ASP A 120 -11.68 6.79 11.43
N LEU A 121 -11.44 5.84 10.51
CA LEU A 121 -11.25 4.41 10.83
C LEU A 121 -9.95 4.15 11.62
N GLY A 122 -8.97 5.05 11.52
CA GLY A 122 -7.68 4.94 12.17
C GLY A 122 -6.63 4.22 11.33
N CYS A 123 -6.60 4.43 10.01
CA CYS A 123 -5.39 4.17 9.22
C CYS A 123 -4.26 5.12 9.64
N ASP A 124 -3.02 4.70 9.48
CA ASP A 124 -1.84 5.50 9.81
C ASP A 124 -1.52 6.51 8.71
N MET A 125 -1.79 6.13 7.46
CA MET A 125 -1.55 6.90 6.25
C MET A 125 -2.78 6.84 5.34
N LEU A 126 -3.01 7.90 4.57
CA LEU A 126 -4.10 7.97 3.60
C LEU A 126 -3.55 8.54 2.28
N ALA A 127 -3.55 7.72 1.24
CA ALA A 127 -3.37 8.15 -0.14
C ALA A 127 -4.67 8.77 -0.64
N ALA A 128 -4.56 9.96 -1.22
CA ALA A 128 -5.69 10.66 -1.82
C ALA A 128 -5.37 11.00 -3.27
N GLY A 129 -6.23 10.57 -4.19
CA GLY A 129 -6.18 11.03 -5.58
C GLY A 129 -6.37 12.54 -5.64
N ILE A 130 -5.31 13.27 -6.03
CA ILE A 130 -5.33 14.74 -6.14
C ILE A 130 -4.96 15.21 -7.54
N GLY A 131 -5.04 14.32 -8.53
CA GLY A 131 -4.47 14.53 -9.85
C GLY A 131 -2.98 14.15 -9.91
N ASN A 132 -2.56 13.20 -9.10
CA ASN A 132 -1.25 12.56 -9.25
C ASN A 132 -1.35 11.39 -10.25
N ILE A 133 -0.23 11.09 -10.92
CA ILE A 133 -0.12 10.02 -11.92
C ILE A 133 1.13 9.17 -11.64
N HIS A 134 1.01 7.85 -11.76
CA HIS A 134 2.14 6.92 -11.89
C HIS A 134 2.84 7.06 -13.25
N GLY A 135 4.16 7.02 -13.24
CA GLY A 135 4.97 7.06 -14.45
C GLY A 135 5.08 8.45 -15.07
N ILE A 136 5.02 8.50 -16.41
CA ILE A 136 5.25 9.74 -17.17
C ILE A 136 3.93 10.50 -17.28
N TYR A 137 3.93 11.73 -16.79
CA TYR A 137 2.80 12.64 -16.95
C TYR A 137 2.57 12.95 -18.43
N PRO A 138 1.31 12.95 -18.92
CA PRO A 138 1.02 13.34 -20.28
C PRO A 138 1.46 14.80 -20.51
N PRO A 139 1.91 15.18 -21.71
CA PRO A 139 2.36 16.54 -22.00
C PRO A 139 1.31 17.64 -21.73
N THR A 140 0.03 17.24 -21.64
CA THR A 140 -1.12 18.12 -21.43
C THR A 140 -1.65 18.11 -20.00
N TRP A 141 -0.88 17.57 -19.04
CA TRP A 141 -1.26 17.59 -17.63
C TRP A 141 -1.30 19.01 -17.04
#